data_AF-A0A661FCA0-F1
#
_entry.id   AF-A0A661FCA0-F1
#
_cell.length_a   1.000
_cell.length_b   1.000
_cell.length_c   1.000
_cell.angle_alpha   90.00
_cell.angle_beta   90.00
_cell.angle_gamma   90.00
#
_symmetry.space_group_name_H-M   'P 1'
#
loop_
_entity.id
_entity.type
_entity.pdbx_description
1 polymer ?
#
loop_
_entity_poly.entity_id
_entity_poly.type
_entity_poly.pdbx_seq_one_letter_code
_entity_poly.pdbx_strand_id
1 'polypeptide(L)'
;MTDWQASGVITITTDFGHKGPFAAVMKGVILSRFRAATVVDLAHDIPAHWPPEAGFWISRSYQYFPPGTVHVAIVDPGVGTEREIILASKNGHIFMAPDNGLLAPLLEDADQVCKLDNEVLPNLGIETPSLTFHGRDIFAPLAAEFAAGRISLDDVGIEISDWTPGWLEEPEVTNDSVHGIVVTVDAFGNLISNIDQLLIKDFKQPVVSLAGHK
;
A
#
# COMPACT_ATOMS: atom_id res chain seq x y z
N MET A 1 -10.48 -17.91 12.12
CA MET A 1 -10.16 -17.93 10.69
C MET A 1 -11.28 -17.18 10.00
N THR A 2 -11.05 -15.90 9.74
CA THR A 2 -11.88 -15.12 8.83
C THR A 2 -11.68 -15.72 7.45
N ASP A 3 -12.73 -16.32 6.88
CA ASP A 3 -12.69 -16.87 5.53
C ASP A 3 -12.47 -15.71 4.54
N TRP A 4 -11.20 -15.42 4.26
CA TRP A 4 -10.82 -14.53 3.17
C TRP A 4 -11.39 -15.10 1.87
N GLN A 5 -12.18 -14.30 1.16
CA GLN A 5 -12.69 -14.64 -0.15
C GLN A 5 -12.23 -13.58 -1.14
N ALA A 6 -11.45 -14.00 -2.15
CA ALA A 6 -10.93 -13.09 -3.16
C ALA A 6 -12.07 -12.45 -3.98
N SER A 7 -12.00 -11.14 -4.20
CA SER A 7 -12.95 -10.38 -5.03
C SER A 7 -12.60 -10.39 -6.52
N GLY A 8 -11.38 -10.82 -6.85
CA GLY A 8 -10.79 -10.70 -8.18
C GLY A 8 -10.33 -9.28 -8.53
N VAL A 9 -10.44 -8.32 -7.59
CA VAL A 9 -9.98 -6.94 -7.78
C VAL A 9 -8.54 -6.79 -7.26
N ILE A 10 -7.71 -6.11 -8.05
CA ILE A 10 -6.35 -5.74 -7.68
C ILE A 10 -6.21 -4.24 -7.87
N THR A 11 -5.80 -3.50 -6.84
CA THR A 11 -5.43 -2.09 -7.00
C THR A 11 -3.91 -1.96 -7.10
N ILE A 12 -3.42 -1.01 -7.90
CA ILE A 12 -1.99 -0.73 -8.03
C ILE A 12 -1.69 0.73 -7.69
N THR A 13 -0.76 0.93 -6.75
CA THR A 13 -0.22 2.24 -6.34
C THR A 13 1.29 2.25 -6.57
N THR A 14 1.84 3.20 -7.33
CA THR A 14 3.30 3.27 -7.60
C THR A 14 3.82 4.69 -7.77
N ASP A 15 5.14 4.84 -7.85
CA ASP A 15 5.85 6.05 -8.29
C ASP A 15 6.40 5.99 -9.74
N PHE A 16 5.97 5.00 -10.54
CA PHE A 16 6.50 4.77 -11.90
C PHE A 16 6.13 5.84 -12.94
N GLY A 17 5.13 6.66 -12.63
CA GLY A 17 4.49 7.58 -13.55
C GLY A 17 3.78 6.90 -14.72
N HIS A 18 3.27 7.72 -15.65
CA HIS A 18 2.53 7.26 -16.83
C HIS A 18 3.35 7.29 -18.12
N LYS A 19 4.62 7.72 -18.08
CA LYS A 19 5.47 7.79 -19.28
C LYS A 19 6.07 6.44 -19.65
N GLY A 20 6.43 5.63 -18.66
CA GLY A 20 7.05 4.32 -18.86
C GLY A 20 6.02 3.18 -18.92
N PRO A 21 6.41 2.00 -19.42
CA PRO A 21 5.51 0.87 -19.55
C PRO A 21 5.33 0.07 -18.24
N PHE A 22 5.98 0.47 -17.14
CA PHE A 22 6.14 -0.34 -15.94
C PHE A 22 4.81 -0.84 -15.35
N ALA A 23 3.85 0.06 -15.10
CA ALA A 23 2.53 -0.31 -14.63
C ALA A 23 1.77 -1.21 -15.63
N ALA A 24 1.86 -0.91 -16.93
CA ALA A 24 1.22 -1.71 -17.97
C ALA A 24 1.79 -3.13 -18.05
N VAL A 25 3.11 -3.28 -17.87
CA VAL A 25 3.79 -4.58 -17.83
C VAL A 25 3.32 -5.40 -16.62
N MET A 26 3.19 -4.79 -15.44
CA MET A 26 2.61 -5.46 -14.27
C MET A 26 1.20 -5.98 -14.55
N LYS A 27 0.34 -5.16 -15.16
CA LYS A 27 -1.00 -5.57 -15.57
C LYS A 27 -0.98 -6.73 -16.55
N GLY A 28 -0.05 -6.73 -17.50
CA GLY A 28 0.14 -7.83 -18.44
C GLY A 28 0.47 -9.15 -17.74
N VAL A 29 1.36 -9.11 -16.73
CA VAL A 29 1.71 -10.28 -15.91
C VAL A 29 0.54 -10.75 -15.06
N ILE A 30 -0.21 -9.82 -14.45
CA ILE A 30 -1.43 -10.15 -13.71
C ILE A 30 -2.42 -10.87 -14.61
N LEU A 31 -2.73 -10.31 -15.78
CA LEU A 31 -3.73 -10.84 -16.70
C LEU A 31 -3.32 -12.15 -17.37
N SER A 32 -2.02 -12.44 -17.48
CA SER A 32 -1.54 -13.73 -17.98
C SER A 32 -1.74 -14.86 -16.97
N ARG A 33 -1.67 -14.56 -15.65
CA ARG A 33 -1.88 -15.52 -14.56
C ARG A 33 -3.32 -15.60 -14.07
N PHE A 34 -4.07 -14.51 -14.16
CA PHE A 34 -5.47 -14.46 -13.80
C PHE A 34 -6.23 -13.54 -14.77
N ARG A 35 -6.71 -14.13 -15.87
CA ARG A 35 -7.35 -13.39 -16.97
C ARG A 35 -8.64 -12.66 -16.59
N ALA A 36 -9.30 -13.09 -15.51
CA ALA A 36 -10.53 -12.50 -14.98
C ALA A 36 -10.28 -11.39 -13.95
N ALA A 37 -9.01 -11.05 -13.64
CA ALA A 37 -8.68 -9.98 -12.72
C ALA A 37 -9.27 -8.63 -13.20
N THR A 38 -9.84 -7.87 -12.27
CA THR A 38 -10.15 -6.46 -12.45
C THR A 38 -9.01 -5.64 -11.85
N VAL A 39 -8.16 -5.07 -12.71
CA VAL A 39 -7.01 -4.27 -12.26
C VAL A 39 -7.36 -2.79 -12.30
N VAL A 40 -7.26 -2.13 -11.15
CA VAL A 40 -7.58 -0.71 -10.96
C VAL A 40 -6.31 0.03 -10.58
N ASP A 41 -6.00 1.12 -11.28
CA ASP A 41 -4.91 2.00 -10.87
C ASP A 41 -5.44 2.90 -9.76
N LEU A 42 -4.81 2.86 -8.58
CA LEU A 42 -5.11 3.82 -7.53
C LEU A 42 -4.35 5.13 -7.79
N ALA A 43 -3.03 5.03 -8.00
CA ALA A 43 -2.17 6.14 -8.41
C ALA A 43 -0.85 5.59 -8.99
N HIS A 44 -0.27 6.28 -9.96
CA HIS A 44 1.08 5.95 -10.46
C HIS A 44 2.06 7.12 -10.37
N ASP A 45 1.59 8.29 -9.97
CA ASP A 45 2.30 9.55 -9.90
C ASP A 45 2.67 9.95 -8.47
N ILE A 46 2.71 8.98 -7.55
CA ILE A 46 3.28 9.20 -6.22
C ILE A 46 4.71 9.76 -6.40
N PRO A 47 5.14 10.76 -5.62
CA PRO A 47 6.49 11.28 -5.73
C PRO A 47 7.53 10.17 -5.59
N ALA A 48 8.51 10.19 -6.49
CA ALA A 48 9.55 9.18 -6.55
C ALA A 48 10.24 9.03 -5.19
N HIS A 49 10.37 7.78 -4.74
CA HIS A 49 11.01 7.45 -3.46
C HIS A 49 10.33 8.04 -2.22
N TRP A 50 9.03 8.36 -2.31
CA TRP A 50 8.24 8.87 -1.19
C TRP A 50 7.13 7.88 -0.75
N PRO A 51 7.49 6.76 -0.07
CA PRO A 51 6.53 5.82 0.52
C PRO A 51 5.39 6.44 1.35
N PRO A 52 5.61 7.54 2.10
CA PRO A 52 4.60 8.07 3.01
C PRO A 52 3.30 8.48 2.32
N GLU A 53 3.40 9.08 1.13
CA GLU A 53 2.22 9.49 0.38
C GLU A 53 1.43 8.30 -0.18
N ALA A 54 2.11 7.25 -0.64
CA ALA A 54 1.43 6.01 -1.03
C ALA A 54 0.68 5.38 0.16
N GLY A 55 1.33 5.28 1.32
CA GLY A 55 0.70 4.79 2.55
C GLY A 55 -0.50 5.64 2.98
N PHE A 56 -0.37 6.97 2.90
CA PHE A 56 -1.44 7.92 3.17
C PHE A 56 -2.67 7.68 2.27
N TRP A 57 -2.46 7.49 0.97
CA TRP A 57 -3.56 7.29 0.02
C TRP A 57 -4.22 5.93 0.16
N ILE A 58 -3.45 4.86 0.30
CA ILE A 58 -4.01 3.51 0.42
C ILE A 58 -4.84 3.39 1.69
N SER A 59 -4.32 3.86 2.82
CA SER A 59 -5.03 3.80 4.11
C SER A 59 -6.39 4.50 4.11
N ARG A 60 -6.58 5.51 3.24
CA ARG A 60 -7.83 6.26 3.09
C ARG A 60 -8.73 5.75 1.96
N SER A 61 -8.21 4.92 1.05
CA SER A 61 -8.92 4.54 -0.17
C SER A 61 -9.40 3.09 -0.16
N TYR A 62 -8.72 2.18 0.56
CA TYR A 62 -8.99 0.75 0.44
C TYR A 62 -10.43 0.36 0.80
N GLN A 63 -11.05 1.04 1.77
CA GLN A 63 -12.42 0.76 2.23
C GLN A 63 -13.51 1.02 1.17
N TYR A 64 -13.18 1.75 0.10
CA TYR A 64 -14.09 1.95 -1.04
C TYR A 64 -14.05 0.81 -2.05
N PHE A 65 -13.14 -0.15 -1.89
CA PHE A 65 -13.07 -1.38 -2.68
C PHE A 65 -13.80 -2.51 -1.94
N PRO A 66 -14.31 -3.53 -2.66
CA PRO A 66 -14.96 -4.66 -2.01
C PRO A 66 -13.97 -5.43 -1.12
N PRO A 67 -14.41 -6.01 0.02
CA PRO A 67 -13.63 -7.04 0.70
C PRO A 67 -13.23 -8.15 -0.28
N GLY A 68 -12.06 -8.75 -0.09
CA GLY A 68 -11.43 -9.65 -1.05
C GLY A 68 -10.47 -8.97 -2.03
N THR A 69 -10.32 -7.64 -1.96
CA THR A 69 -9.42 -6.87 -2.85
C THR A 69 -7.96 -6.98 -2.40
N VAL A 70 -7.07 -7.16 -3.39
CA VAL A 70 -5.62 -7.15 -3.20
C VAL A 70 -5.06 -5.77 -3.55
N HIS A 71 -4.40 -5.11 -2.62
CA HIS A 71 -3.79 -3.80 -2.80
C HIS A 71 -2.27 -3.93 -2.94
N VAL A 72 -1.77 -3.65 -4.14
CA VAL A 72 -0.35 -3.64 -4.46
C VAL A 72 0.17 -2.20 -4.38
N ALA A 73 1.20 -1.98 -3.57
CA ALA A 73 1.77 -0.66 -3.37
C ALA A 73 3.29 -0.71 -3.49
N ILE A 74 3.85 0.00 -4.47
CA ILE A 74 5.27 -0.07 -4.79
C ILE A 74 5.82 1.33 -4.99
N VAL A 75 6.34 1.89 -3.90
CA VAL A 75 7.27 3.02 -3.93
C VAL A 75 8.54 2.51 -3.27
N ASP A 76 9.51 2.11 -4.08
CA ASP A 76 10.59 1.22 -3.65
C ASP A 76 11.97 1.72 -4.09
N PRO A 77 12.56 2.71 -3.38
CA PRO A 77 13.94 3.10 -3.60
C PRO A 77 14.95 1.98 -3.32
N GLY A 78 14.56 0.95 -2.55
CA GLY A 78 15.40 -0.16 -2.12
C GLY A 78 15.24 -1.43 -2.95
N VAL A 79 14.68 -1.36 -4.15
CA VAL A 79 14.47 -2.56 -4.99
C VAL A 79 15.79 -3.32 -5.22
N GLY A 80 15.74 -4.65 -5.13
CA GLY A 80 16.91 -5.51 -5.30
C GLY A 80 17.94 -5.46 -4.18
N THR A 81 17.62 -4.81 -3.06
CA THR A 81 18.44 -4.81 -1.84
C THR A 81 17.89 -5.81 -0.80
N GLU A 82 18.34 -5.68 0.46
CA GLU A 82 17.95 -6.56 1.58
C GLU A 82 16.52 -6.28 2.12
N ARG A 83 15.82 -5.26 1.61
CA ARG A 83 14.48 -4.91 2.09
C ARG A 83 13.47 -6.04 1.80
N GLU A 84 12.73 -6.44 2.82
CA GLU A 84 11.73 -7.52 2.72
C GLU A 84 10.48 -7.06 1.95
N ILE A 85 9.63 -8.03 1.56
CA ILE A 85 8.26 -7.76 1.10
C ILE A 85 7.33 -8.04 2.27
N ILE A 86 6.54 -7.04 2.67
CA ILE A 86 5.55 -7.19 3.73
C ILE A 86 4.16 -7.42 3.11
N LEU A 87 3.44 -8.36 3.71
CA LEU A 87 2.08 -8.74 3.38
C LEU A 87 1.22 -8.54 4.63
N ALA A 88 0.03 -8.00 4.48
CA ALA A 88 -0.89 -7.83 5.60
C ALA A 88 -2.33 -8.11 5.18
N SER A 89 -3.14 -8.55 6.13
CA SER A 89 -4.60 -8.55 6.00
C SER A 89 -5.23 -7.59 6.99
N LYS A 90 -6.24 -6.85 6.53
CA LYS A 90 -7.02 -5.94 7.37
C LYS A 90 -8.41 -5.75 6.81
N ASN A 91 -9.44 -5.90 7.64
CA ASN A 91 -10.85 -5.68 7.27
C ASN A 91 -11.29 -6.50 6.04
N GLY A 92 -10.71 -7.69 5.88
CA GLY A 92 -10.97 -8.53 4.70
C GLY A 92 -10.37 -7.96 3.41
N HIS A 93 -9.26 -7.22 3.47
CA HIS A 93 -8.40 -6.82 2.35
C HIS A 93 -7.00 -7.43 2.51
N ILE A 94 -6.28 -7.64 1.40
CA ILE A 94 -4.85 -8.00 1.42
C ILE A 94 -4.03 -6.82 0.91
N PHE A 95 -2.91 -6.54 1.56
CA PHE A 95 -1.97 -5.48 1.20
C PHE A 95 -0.59 -6.09 0.96
N MET A 96 0.13 -5.60 -0.04
CA MET A 96 1.51 -5.98 -0.30
C MET A 96 2.36 -4.78 -0.69
N ALA A 97 3.53 -4.65 -0.06
CA ALA A 97 4.47 -3.56 -0.30
C ALA A 97 5.92 -3.95 0.04
N PRO A 98 6.92 -3.17 -0.39
CA PRO A 98 8.21 -3.19 0.29
C PRO A 98 8.06 -2.84 1.77
N ASP A 99 8.79 -3.54 2.66
CA ASP A 99 8.90 -3.12 4.06
C ASP A 99 9.83 -1.92 4.18
N ASN A 100 9.26 -0.73 4.02
CA ASN A 100 9.97 0.55 4.09
C ASN A 100 9.11 1.63 4.76
N GLY A 101 8.16 1.24 5.61
CA GLY A 101 7.21 2.13 6.27
C GLY A 101 5.98 2.51 5.44
N LEU A 102 5.89 2.08 4.17
CA LEU A 102 4.71 2.36 3.31
C LEU A 102 3.42 1.87 3.94
N LEU A 103 3.38 0.61 4.38
CA LEU A 103 2.18 0.01 4.94
C LEU A 103 1.98 0.30 6.43
N ALA A 104 2.94 0.93 7.13
CA ALA A 104 2.86 1.16 8.57
C ALA A 104 1.50 1.73 9.06
N PRO A 105 0.84 2.69 8.37
CA PRO A 105 -0.49 3.20 8.77
C PRO A 105 -1.63 2.15 8.77
N LEU A 106 -1.37 0.95 8.25
CA LEU A 106 -2.34 -0.15 8.15
C LEU A 106 -1.98 -1.34 9.04
N LEU A 107 -0.78 -1.39 9.64
CA LEU A 107 -0.26 -2.59 10.30
C LEU A 107 -0.60 -2.68 11.80
N GLU A 108 -0.74 -1.55 12.50
CA GLU A 108 -0.97 -1.56 13.96
C GLU A 108 -2.24 -2.31 14.38
N ASP A 109 -3.29 -2.22 13.56
CA ASP A 109 -4.60 -2.86 13.74
C ASP A 109 -4.92 -3.82 12.59
N ALA A 110 -3.88 -4.40 11.97
CA ALA A 110 -4.03 -5.46 10.99
C ALA A 110 -4.51 -6.76 11.65
N ASP A 111 -5.26 -7.55 10.88
CA ASP A 111 -5.71 -8.89 11.29
C ASP A 111 -4.54 -9.89 11.29
N GLN A 112 -3.60 -9.73 10.36
CA GLN A 112 -2.38 -10.54 10.23
C GLN A 112 -1.30 -9.75 9.49
N VAL A 113 -0.03 -9.90 9.91
CA VAL A 113 1.14 -9.31 9.24
C VAL A 113 2.21 -10.37 9.05
N CYS A 114 2.70 -10.49 7.82
CA CYS A 114 3.73 -11.45 7.43
C CYS A 114 4.79 -10.78 6.57
N LYS A 115 6.02 -11.30 6.60
CA LYS A 115 6.95 -11.12 5.49
C LYS A 115 6.77 -12.24 4.47
N LEU A 116 6.97 -11.95 3.19
CA LEU A 116 6.96 -12.95 2.13
C LEU A 116 8.12 -13.94 2.34
N ASP A 117 7.81 -15.23 2.34
CA ASP A 117 8.82 -16.28 2.28
C ASP A 117 9.32 -16.44 0.84
N ASN A 118 10.55 -16.04 0.59
CA ASN A 118 11.15 -16.18 -0.75
C ASN A 118 11.32 -17.66 -1.17
N GLU A 119 11.33 -18.61 -0.23
CA GLU A 119 11.45 -20.04 -0.54
C GLU A 119 10.19 -20.60 -1.23
N VAL A 120 9.03 -19.92 -1.09
CA VAL A 120 7.79 -20.36 -1.76
C VAL A 120 7.67 -19.87 -3.20
N LEU A 121 8.46 -18.87 -3.61
CA LEU A 121 8.37 -18.24 -4.93
C LEU A 121 8.52 -19.23 -6.10
N PRO A 122 9.48 -20.19 -6.09
CA PRO A 122 9.58 -21.19 -7.14
C PRO A 122 8.31 -22.06 -7.29
N ASN A 123 7.62 -22.36 -6.19
CA ASN A 123 6.36 -23.13 -6.22
C ASN A 123 5.22 -22.34 -6.90
N LEU A 124 5.33 -21.01 -6.93
CA LEU A 124 4.42 -20.11 -7.64
C LEU A 124 4.91 -19.80 -9.07
N GLY A 125 5.93 -20.49 -9.56
CA GLY A 125 6.53 -20.26 -10.87
C GLY A 125 7.29 -18.93 -10.98
N ILE A 126 7.88 -18.47 -9.87
CA ILE A 126 8.71 -17.26 -9.79
C ILE A 126 10.13 -17.72 -9.43
N GLU A 127 10.94 -18.08 -10.44
CA GLU A 127 12.23 -18.75 -10.21
C GLU A 127 13.40 -17.77 -10.01
N THR A 128 13.49 -16.72 -10.83
CA THR A 128 14.63 -15.78 -10.82
C THR A 128 14.14 -14.34 -10.99
N PRO A 129 13.62 -13.70 -9.93
CA PRO A 129 13.19 -12.31 -10.00
C PRO A 129 14.37 -11.39 -10.30
N SER A 130 14.16 -10.37 -11.13
CA SER A 130 15.20 -9.39 -11.44
C SER A 130 15.40 -8.42 -10.28
N LEU A 131 16.65 -8.01 -10.06
CA LEU A 131 16.99 -7.07 -8.98
C LEU A 131 16.42 -5.67 -9.18
N THR A 132 15.90 -5.34 -10.35
CA THR A 132 15.47 -3.97 -10.68
C THR A 132 13.97 -3.83 -10.88
N PHE A 133 13.21 -4.94 -10.92
CA PHE A 133 11.77 -4.85 -11.18
C PHE A 133 10.94 -5.92 -10.48
N HIS A 134 11.04 -5.97 -9.15
CA HIS A 134 10.17 -6.82 -8.31
C HIS A 134 8.67 -6.56 -8.53
N GLY A 135 8.27 -5.38 -8.98
CA GLY A 135 6.88 -5.10 -9.38
C GLY A 135 6.36 -6.07 -10.44
N ARG A 136 7.14 -6.31 -11.49
CA ARG A 136 6.83 -7.29 -12.54
C ARG A 136 7.02 -8.73 -12.06
N ASP A 137 8.12 -8.98 -11.36
CA ASP A 137 8.59 -10.35 -11.14
C ASP A 137 8.01 -11.03 -9.90
N ILE A 138 7.60 -10.27 -8.88
CA ILE A 138 7.12 -10.79 -7.61
C ILE A 138 5.72 -10.26 -7.30
N PHE A 139 5.53 -8.94 -7.21
CA PHE A 139 4.26 -8.36 -6.77
C PHE A 139 3.11 -8.67 -7.74
N ALA A 140 3.29 -8.42 -9.04
CA ALA A 140 2.27 -8.71 -10.05
C ALA A 140 1.82 -10.18 -10.08
N PRO A 141 2.73 -11.18 -10.15
CA PRO A 141 2.31 -12.56 -10.15
C PRO A 141 1.68 -12.99 -8.81
N LEU A 142 2.25 -12.58 -7.68
CA LEU A 142 1.71 -12.90 -6.36
C LEU A 142 0.30 -12.31 -6.16
N ALA A 143 0.08 -11.06 -6.57
CA ALA A 143 -1.24 -10.42 -6.52
C ALA A 143 -2.29 -11.16 -7.35
N ALA A 144 -1.89 -11.72 -8.51
CA ALA A 144 -2.78 -12.51 -9.34
C ALA A 144 -3.18 -13.84 -8.67
N GLU A 145 -2.28 -14.50 -7.95
CA GLU A 145 -2.58 -15.72 -7.19
C GLU A 145 -3.56 -15.44 -6.03
N PHE A 146 -3.33 -14.35 -5.28
CA PHE A 146 -4.26 -13.92 -4.22
C PHE A 146 -5.63 -13.54 -4.76
N ALA A 147 -5.69 -12.73 -5.82
CA ALA A 147 -6.96 -12.28 -6.39
C ALA A 147 -7.74 -13.42 -7.07
N ALA A 148 -7.06 -14.48 -7.49
CA ALA A 148 -7.69 -15.69 -7.97
C ALA A 148 -8.19 -16.62 -6.85
N GLY A 149 -7.87 -16.31 -5.58
CA GLY A 149 -8.20 -17.16 -4.43
C GLY A 149 -7.43 -18.47 -4.40
N ARG A 150 -6.24 -18.53 -5.02
CA ARG A 150 -5.41 -19.75 -5.10
C ARG A 150 -4.44 -19.90 -3.93
N ILE A 151 -4.14 -18.79 -3.25
CA ILE A 151 -3.28 -18.73 -2.07
C ILE A 151 -3.88 -17.79 -1.02
N SER A 152 -3.45 -17.98 0.21
CA SER A 152 -3.69 -17.17 1.40
C SER A 152 -2.36 -16.66 1.98
N LEU A 153 -2.42 -15.80 3.00
CA LEU A 153 -1.20 -15.30 3.64
C LEU A 153 -0.40 -16.43 4.28
N ASP A 154 -1.06 -17.44 4.85
CA ASP A 154 -0.41 -18.58 5.49
C ASP A 154 0.38 -19.46 4.51
N ASP A 155 0.04 -19.42 3.21
CA ASP A 155 0.72 -20.22 2.18
C ASP A 155 2.07 -19.62 1.76
N VAL A 156 2.27 -18.32 1.98
CA VAL A 156 3.40 -17.56 1.41
C VAL A 156 4.11 -16.66 2.42
N GLY A 157 3.54 -16.49 3.61
CA GLY A 157 3.98 -15.52 4.61
C GLY A 157 4.58 -16.19 5.84
N ILE A 158 5.64 -15.59 6.36
CA ILE A 158 6.14 -15.86 7.71
C ILE A 158 5.61 -14.74 8.61
N GLU A 159 4.81 -15.09 9.62
CA GLU A 159 4.25 -14.13 10.57
C GLU A 159 5.35 -13.35 11.30
N ILE A 160 5.16 -12.04 11.44
CA ILE A 160 6.09 -11.12 12.08
C ILE A 160 5.35 -10.16 13.01
N SER A 161 6.07 -9.65 14.00
CA SER A 161 5.56 -8.65 14.96
C SER A 161 6.39 -7.37 14.98
N ASP A 162 7.32 -7.22 14.03
CA ASP A 162 8.21 -6.07 13.89
C ASP A 162 8.32 -5.72 12.41
N TRP A 163 8.23 -4.44 12.08
CA TRP A 163 8.23 -3.91 10.71
C TRP A 163 8.78 -2.48 10.71
N THR A 164 9.16 -1.99 9.53
CA THR A 164 9.68 -0.62 9.42
C THR A 164 8.60 0.40 9.78
N PRO A 165 8.83 1.32 10.73
CA PRO A 165 7.84 2.31 11.13
C PRO A 165 7.53 3.30 10.01
N GLY A 166 6.35 3.93 10.12
CA GLY A 166 5.94 4.99 9.20
C GLY A 166 6.84 6.23 9.32
N TRP A 167 6.88 7.03 8.26
CA TRP A 167 7.72 8.24 8.21
C TRP A 167 6.97 9.49 8.70
N LEU A 168 5.64 9.47 8.66
CA LEU A 168 4.81 10.59 9.10
C LEU A 168 4.61 10.45 10.60
N GLU A 169 4.88 11.54 11.33
CA GLU A 169 4.48 11.63 12.72
C GLU A 169 2.95 11.74 12.81
N GLU A 170 2.38 11.12 13.83
CA GLU A 170 0.96 11.29 14.15
C GLU A 170 0.68 12.74 14.57
N PRO A 171 -0.50 13.29 14.24
CA PRO A 171 -0.85 14.65 14.67
C PRO A 171 -0.77 14.82 16.19
N GLU A 172 -0.13 15.91 16.63
CA GLU A 172 -0.09 16.29 18.04
C GLU A 172 -1.40 16.98 18.43
N VAL A 173 -2.10 16.41 19.41
CA VAL A 173 -3.40 16.90 19.88
C VAL A 173 -3.27 17.49 21.28
N THR A 174 -3.72 18.73 21.43
CA THR A 174 -3.91 19.41 22.72
C THR A 174 -5.38 19.77 22.90
N ASN A 175 -5.76 20.29 24.08
CA ASN A 175 -7.15 20.70 24.32
C ASN A 175 -7.65 21.78 23.35
N ASP A 176 -6.76 22.65 22.85
CA ASP A 176 -7.13 23.85 22.10
C ASP A 176 -6.52 23.90 20.69
N SER A 177 -5.71 22.92 20.30
CA SER A 177 -5.05 22.88 18.99
C SER A 177 -4.69 21.47 18.55
N VAL A 178 -4.68 21.28 17.23
CA VAL A 178 -4.15 20.08 16.57
C VAL A 178 -3.06 20.52 15.62
N HIS A 179 -1.88 19.93 15.75
CA HIS A 179 -0.75 20.15 14.86
C HIS A 179 -0.51 18.90 14.03
N GLY A 180 -0.30 19.09 12.74
CA GLY A 180 0.01 18.02 11.81
C GLY A 180 0.82 18.57 10.65
N ILE A 181 1.00 17.75 9.64
CA ILE A 181 1.83 18.08 8.48
C ILE A 181 0.99 18.02 7.21
N VAL A 182 1.36 18.84 6.23
CA VAL A 182 0.88 18.68 4.85
C VAL A 182 1.57 17.46 4.26
N VAL A 183 0.79 16.45 3.89
CA VAL A 183 1.30 15.20 3.33
C VAL A 183 1.46 15.33 1.82
N THR A 184 0.50 15.97 1.15
CA THR A 184 0.48 16.10 -0.31
C THR A 184 -0.28 17.36 -0.75
N VAL A 185 -0.08 17.72 -2.02
CA VAL A 185 -0.74 18.83 -2.70
C VAL A 185 -1.43 18.29 -3.94
N ASP A 186 -2.74 18.50 -4.04
CA ASP A 186 -3.49 18.00 -5.19
C ASP A 186 -3.28 18.86 -6.45
N ALA A 187 -3.84 18.41 -7.57
CA ALA A 187 -3.73 19.09 -8.86
C ALA A 187 -4.37 20.50 -8.89
N PHE A 188 -5.22 20.83 -7.93
CA PHE A 188 -5.85 22.15 -7.79
C PHE A 188 -5.06 23.08 -6.85
N GLY A 189 -4.01 22.57 -6.21
CA GLY A 189 -3.21 23.30 -5.23
C GLY A 189 -3.78 23.23 -3.81
N ASN A 190 -4.73 22.33 -3.53
CA ASN A 190 -5.20 22.11 -2.17
C ASN A 190 -4.12 21.37 -1.38
N LEU A 191 -3.94 21.78 -0.12
CA LEU A 191 -3.03 21.15 0.81
C LEU A 191 -3.79 20.11 1.62
N ILE A 192 -3.30 18.88 1.61
CA ILE A 192 -3.93 17.76 2.29
C ILE A 192 -3.03 17.34 3.43
N SER A 193 -3.54 17.42 4.66
CA SER A 193 -2.79 17.10 5.87
C SER A 193 -3.06 15.68 6.38
N ASN A 194 -2.27 15.24 7.35
CA ASN A 194 -2.51 14.03 8.12
C ASN A 194 -3.54 14.21 9.25
N ILE A 195 -4.16 15.39 9.38
CA ILE A 195 -5.13 15.67 10.45
C ILE A 195 -6.49 15.08 10.06
N ASP A 196 -6.89 14.01 10.75
CA ASP A 196 -8.18 13.38 10.55
C ASP A 196 -9.34 14.27 11.04
N GLN A 197 -10.50 14.17 10.37
CA GLN A 197 -11.71 14.91 10.74
C GLN A 197 -12.11 14.68 12.21
N LEU A 198 -11.89 13.48 12.74
CA LEU A 198 -12.20 13.13 14.14
C LEU A 198 -11.41 13.97 15.14
N LEU A 199 -10.21 14.44 14.79
CA LEU A 199 -9.36 15.27 15.65
C LEU A 199 -9.88 16.71 15.77
N ILE A 200 -10.62 17.17 14.77
CA ILE A 200 -11.11 18.56 14.69
C ILE A 200 -12.63 18.67 14.87
N LYS A 201 -13.34 17.55 15.06
CA LYS A 201 -14.81 17.52 15.11
C LYS A 201 -15.44 18.44 16.17
N ASP A 202 -14.72 18.69 17.26
CA ASP A 202 -15.22 19.48 18.40
C ASP A 202 -14.83 20.97 18.31
N PHE A 203 -14.07 21.37 17.28
CA PHE A 203 -13.69 22.76 17.04
C PHE A 203 -14.86 23.50 16.36
N LYS A 204 -15.41 24.52 17.04
CA LYS A 204 -16.56 25.27 16.51
C LYS A 204 -16.20 26.27 15.40
N GLN A 205 -15.01 26.87 15.48
CA GLN A 205 -14.48 27.84 14.52
C GLN A 205 -12.94 27.74 14.49
N PRO A 206 -12.39 26.63 13.97
CA PRO A 206 -10.93 26.46 13.95
C PRO A 206 -10.30 27.55 13.07
N VAL A 207 -9.18 28.10 13.54
CA VAL A 207 -8.29 28.95 12.73
C VAL A 207 -7.14 28.08 12.26
N VAL A 208 -6.94 28.01 10.95
CA VAL A 208 -5.82 27.25 10.37
C VAL A 208 -4.61 28.15 10.31
N SER A 209 -3.46 27.69 10.81
CA SER A 209 -2.20 28.38 10.58
C SER A 209 -1.24 27.48 9.80
N LEU A 210 -0.63 28.04 8.76
CA LEU A 210 0.31 27.33 7.89
C LEU A 210 1.49 28.24 7.56
N ALA A 211 2.71 27.73 7.77
CA ALA A 211 3.95 28.46 7.46
C ALA A 211 3.98 29.90 8.04
N GLY A 212 3.38 30.12 9.21
CA GLY A 212 3.29 31.43 9.87
C GLY A 212 2.14 32.33 9.39
N HIS A 213 1.32 31.88 8.45
CA HIS A 213 0.12 32.57 7.99
C HIS A 213 -1.12 32.01 8.71
N LYS A 214 -2.15 32.84 8.91
CA LYS A 214 -3.46 32.49 9.49
C LYS A 214 -4.56 32.72 8.48
#